data_AF-A0A7V7UDC7-F1
#
_entry.id   AF-A0A7V7UDC7-F1
#
_cell.length_a   1.000
_cell.length_b   1.000
_cell.length_c   1.000
_cell.angle_alpha   90.00
_cell.angle_beta   90.00
_cell.angle_gamma   90.00
#
_symmetry.space_group_name_H-M   'P 1'
#
loop_
_entity.id
_entity.type
_entity.pdbx_description
1 polymer ?
#
loop_
_entity_poly.entity_id
_entity_poly.type
_entity_poly.pdbx_seq_one_letter_code
_entity_poly.pdbx_strand_id
1 'polypeptide(L)'
;MISELIIYKNFEHGEILNDVTWIMENYENEYYNLTDIKALLYEQVNRLVEFTEKYGFEGNVWHNYLGFLLANNENAYSTSCEIIGHVDGSINELVKNDFKIFMKLFHFDFEIIEKVLDVSCLSYLKNYKTSHSLGKVYNRRIKERICELSKGLAASLNEEEFKEVITSFYKDFGVGKLGLNKAFRIEHIDSETRLVPITNICHVHLDDLVGYELQKKKLIANTEAFVKGKKANNCLLFGDAGTGKSTSVKAILNEYYEQGLRMIEIYKHQFQDLTSIIAQIKNRNYKFIIFMDDLSFEEFEVEYKYLKAVIEGGLEKRPDNVLIYATSNRRHLVREKFSDKEERRDDLHSSDTVQEKLSLAYRFGVSIFFVAPDKKEYMNIVDVLAKKYSLEIPKEELFLEANKWELSHGGLSGRTAQQFIDYLLGKY
;
A
#
# COMPACT_ATOMS: atom_id res chain seq x y z
N MET A 1 -28.05 19.46 9.55
CA MET A 1 -26.65 19.57 10.05
C MET A 1 -25.67 19.14 8.97
N ILE A 2 -25.65 17.89 8.52
CA ILE A 2 -24.68 17.45 7.49
C ILE A 2 -24.95 17.96 6.06
N SER A 3 -26.17 18.44 5.79
CA SER A 3 -26.53 19.11 4.54
C SER A 3 -25.73 20.40 4.30
N GLU A 4 -25.19 20.99 5.37
CA GLU A 4 -24.38 22.22 5.36
C GLU A 4 -22.89 21.96 5.12
N LEU A 5 -22.46 20.70 5.04
CA LEU A 5 -21.09 20.36 4.62
C LEU A 5 -20.83 20.94 3.22
N ILE A 6 -19.58 21.29 2.93
CA ILE A 6 -19.17 21.90 1.66
C ILE A 6 -18.15 20.99 0.96
N ILE A 7 -17.05 20.68 1.63
CA ILE A 7 -15.90 19.94 1.10
C ILE A 7 -16.01 18.45 1.41
N TYR A 8 -16.35 18.10 2.65
CA TYR A 8 -16.48 16.73 3.10
C TYR A 8 -17.86 16.17 2.78
N LYS A 9 -18.05 15.73 1.53
CA LYS A 9 -19.29 15.13 1.01
C LYS A 9 -19.05 13.75 0.40
N ASN A 10 -20.14 13.08 0.03
CA ASN A 10 -20.13 11.84 -0.75
C ASN A 10 -19.28 10.73 -0.10
N PHE A 11 -19.48 10.53 1.20
CA PHE A 11 -18.74 9.55 1.95
C PHE A 11 -19.03 8.12 1.50
N GLU A 12 -17.98 7.35 1.26
CA GLU A 12 -18.08 5.90 1.26
C GLU A 12 -18.54 5.44 2.65
N HIS A 13 -19.57 4.60 2.71
CA HIS A 13 -20.27 4.24 3.95
C HIS A 13 -20.99 5.40 4.66
N GLY A 14 -21.37 6.47 3.94
CA GLY A 14 -22.06 7.64 4.50
C GLY A 14 -23.52 7.45 4.90
N GLU A 15 -24.15 6.31 4.59
CA GLU A 15 -25.55 6.03 4.95
C GLU A 15 -25.76 6.11 6.47
N ILE A 16 -24.86 5.51 7.25
CA ILE A 16 -24.93 5.53 8.71
C ILE A 16 -24.86 6.98 9.24
N LEU A 17 -23.97 7.82 8.68
CA LEU A 17 -23.88 9.22 9.03
C LEU A 17 -25.20 9.95 8.75
N ASN A 18 -25.81 9.72 7.59
CA ASN A 18 -27.08 10.35 7.22
C ASN A 18 -28.20 9.96 8.19
N ASP A 19 -28.36 8.67 8.47
CA ASP A 19 -29.46 8.19 9.31
C ASP A 19 -29.27 8.58 10.78
N VAL A 20 -28.05 8.46 11.32
CA VAL A 20 -27.75 8.87 12.70
C VAL A 20 -27.94 10.38 12.89
N THR A 21 -27.51 11.19 11.93
CA THR A 21 -27.70 12.66 12.01
C THR A 21 -29.18 13.04 11.87
N TRP A 22 -29.94 12.33 11.04
CA TRP A 22 -31.38 12.51 10.98
C TRP A 22 -32.05 12.20 12.32
N ILE A 23 -31.65 11.13 13.02
CA ILE A 23 -32.13 10.83 14.38
C ILE A 23 -31.76 11.96 15.34
N MET A 24 -30.51 12.44 15.33
CA MET A 24 -30.05 13.55 16.19
C MET A 24 -30.89 14.83 16.01
N GLU A 25 -31.43 15.07 14.82
CA GLU A 25 -32.24 16.25 14.50
C GLU A 25 -33.74 16.06 14.81
N ASN A 26 -34.23 14.81 14.93
CA ASN A 26 -35.67 14.52 14.97
C ASN A 26 -36.12 13.67 16.16
N TYR A 27 -35.23 13.25 17.07
CA TYR A 27 -35.60 12.40 18.21
C TYR A 27 -36.64 13.01 19.16
N GLU A 28 -36.77 14.35 19.19
CA GLU A 28 -37.76 15.11 19.98
C GLU A 28 -38.93 15.64 19.13
N ASN A 29 -38.95 15.37 17.82
CA ASN A 29 -39.92 15.96 16.91
C ASN A 29 -41.27 15.24 16.99
N GLU A 30 -42.30 15.94 17.46
CA GLU A 30 -43.67 15.43 17.67
C GLU A 30 -44.35 14.90 16.38
N TYR A 31 -43.84 15.25 15.20
CA TYR A 31 -44.37 14.78 13.93
C TYR A 31 -44.04 13.31 13.64
N TYR A 32 -42.94 12.79 14.19
CA TYR A 32 -42.45 11.46 13.89
C TYR A 32 -42.81 10.45 15.00
N ASN A 33 -43.10 9.22 14.60
CA ASN A 33 -43.37 8.15 15.54
C ASN A 33 -42.07 7.69 16.23
N LEU A 34 -42.03 7.79 17.57
CA LEU A 34 -40.89 7.36 18.37
C LEU A 34 -40.52 5.89 18.16
N THR A 35 -41.48 5.02 17.85
CA THR A 35 -41.23 3.61 17.55
C THR A 35 -40.41 3.44 16.29
N ASP A 36 -40.69 4.24 15.25
CA ASP A 36 -39.98 4.18 13.98
C ASP A 36 -38.57 4.75 14.13
N ILE A 37 -38.42 5.86 14.87
CA ILE A 37 -37.10 6.41 15.22
C ILE A 37 -36.28 5.39 16.01
N LYS A 38 -36.90 4.71 16.98
CA LYS A 38 -36.26 3.65 17.78
C LYS A 38 -35.83 2.46 16.93
N ALA A 39 -36.64 2.03 15.97
CA ALA A 39 -36.30 0.96 15.04
C ALA A 39 -35.10 1.35 14.16
N LEU A 40 -35.12 2.56 13.59
CA LEU A 40 -34.02 3.10 12.80
C LEU A 40 -32.73 3.19 13.64
N LEU A 41 -32.83 3.62 14.90
CA LEU A 41 -31.68 3.67 15.80
C LEU A 41 -31.03 2.29 15.99
N TYR A 42 -31.83 1.24 16.25
CA TYR A 42 -31.29 -0.12 16.39
C TYR A 42 -30.64 -0.63 15.11
N GLU A 43 -31.20 -0.31 13.94
CA GLU A 43 -30.59 -0.63 12.66
C GLU A 43 -29.22 0.06 12.51
N GLN A 44 -29.12 1.34 12.83
CA GLN A 44 -27.85 2.07 12.75
C GLN A 44 -26.82 1.57 13.78
N VAL A 45 -27.25 1.21 14.98
CA VAL A 45 -26.37 0.58 15.97
C VAL A 45 -25.83 -0.75 15.44
N ASN A 46 -26.67 -1.59 14.83
CA ASN A 46 -26.22 -2.83 14.20
C ASN A 46 -25.21 -2.56 13.08
N ARG A 47 -25.51 -1.63 12.17
CA ARG A 47 -24.61 -1.23 11.08
C ARG A 47 -23.26 -0.72 11.59
N LEU A 48 -23.26 0.07 12.67
CA LEU A 48 -22.03 0.56 13.33
C LEU A 48 -21.20 -0.57 13.95
N VAL A 49 -21.85 -1.56 14.58
CA VAL A 49 -21.16 -2.72 15.16
C VAL A 49 -20.57 -3.62 14.08
N GLU A 50 -21.34 -3.94 13.03
CA GLU A 50 -20.84 -4.71 11.87
C GLU A 50 -19.68 -4.00 11.18
N PHE A 51 -19.78 -2.68 11.02
CA PHE A 51 -18.69 -1.84 10.53
C PHE A 51 -17.46 -1.95 11.44
N THR A 52 -17.65 -1.79 12.75
CA THR A 52 -16.59 -1.87 13.75
C THR A 52 -15.88 -3.22 13.72
N GLU A 53 -16.62 -4.33 13.65
CA GLU A 53 -16.04 -5.68 13.56
C GLU A 53 -15.31 -5.91 12.23
N LYS A 54 -15.86 -5.41 11.11
CA LYS A 54 -15.23 -5.51 9.78
C LYS A 54 -13.84 -4.85 9.75
N TYR A 55 -13.71 -3.65 10.32
CA TYR A 55 -12.47 -2.88 10.36
C TYR A 55 -11.65 -3.10 11.65
N GLY A 56 -12.23 -3.78 12.63
CA GLY A 56 -11.62 -4.15 13.90
C GLY A 56 -11.47 -3.01 14.91
N PHE A 57 -12.24 -1.92 14.84
CA PHE A 57 -12.06 -0.77 15.75
C PHE A 57 -12.43 -1.08 17.21
N GLU A 58 -11.82 -0.36 18.15
CA GLU A 58 -12.05 -0.50 19.60
C GLU A 58 -12.25 0.88 20.27
N GLY A 59 -12.94 0.91 21.41
CA GLY A 59 -13.25 2.14 22.13
C GLY A 59 -14.56 2.78 21.66
N ASN A 60 -14.54 4.09 21.41
CA ASN A 60 -15.75 4.80 20.98
C ASN A 60 -16.04 4.55 19.50
N VAL A 61 -17.07 3.74 19.23
CA VAL A 61 -17.45 3.30 17.88
C VAL A 61 -17.84 4.46 16.98
N TRP A 62 -18.62 5.41 17.50
CA TRP A 62 -19.05 6.58 16.75
C TRP A 62 -17.88 7.47 16.34
N HIS A 63 -16.96 7.74 17.28
CA HIS A 63 -15.75 8.53 17.00
C HIS A 63 -14.84 7.84 15.98
N ASN A 64 -14.67 6.53 16.10
CA ASN A 64 -13.88 5.73 15.15
C ASN A 64 -14.51 5.75 13.75
N TYR A 65 -15.84 5.64 13.66
CA TYR A 65 -16.58 5.75 12.40
C TYR A 65 -16.39 7.13 11.76
N LEU A 66 -16.60 8.23 12.51
CA LEU A 66 -16.38 9.58 11.98
C LEU A 66 -14.92 9.81 11.55
N GLY A 67 -13.96 9.37 12.36
CA GLY A 67 -12.54 9.45 12.00
C GLY A 67 -12.21 8.64 10.76
N PHE A 68 -12.81 7.46 10.57
CA PHE A 68 -12.69 6.68 9.35
C PHE A 68 -13.24 7.44 8.13
N LEU A 69 -14.43 8.05 8.25
CA LEU A 69 -15.04 8.80 7.15
C LEU A 69 -14.12 9.94 6.71
N LEU A 70 -13.60 10.69 7.68
CA LEU A 70 -12.68 11.80 7.45
C LEU A 70 -11.33 11.34 6.87
N ALA A 71 -10.77 10.24 7.36
CA ALA A 71 -9.51 9.66 6.87
C ALA A 71 -9.62 9.15 5.42
N ASN A 72 -10.80 8.66 5.03
CA ASN A 72 -11.03 8.08 3.71
C ASN A 72 -11.64 9.04 2.68
N ASN A 73 -12.11 10.22 3.10
CA ASN A 73 -12.72 11.18 2.18
C ASN A 73 -11.67 11.89 1.30
N GLU A 74 -11.52 11.42 0.07
CA GLU A 74 -10.68 12.05 -0.95
C GLU A 74 -11.40 13.24 -1.59
N ASN A 75 -11.06 14.45 -1.15
CA ASN A 75 -11.62 15.72 -1.63
C ASN A 75 -10.50 16.73 -1.92
N ALA A 76 -10.88 17.93 -2.40
CA ALA A 76 -9.91 18.96 -2.77
C ALA A 76 -8.96 19.36 -1.62
N TYR A 77 -9.42 19.36 -0.37
CA TYR A 77 -8.59 19.71 0.78
C TYR A 77 -7.68 18.56 1.20
N SER A 78 -8.25 17.38 1.42
CA SER A 78 -7.51 16.22 1.92
C SER A 78 -6.45 15.75 0.93
N THR A 79 -6.73 15.78 -0.38
CA THR A 79 -5.75 15.46 -1.43
C THR A 79 -4.66 16.52 -1.57
N SER A 80 -4.96 17.80 -1.31
CA SER A 80 -3.94 18.86 -1.30
C SER A 80 -3.02 18.76 -0.08
N CYS A 81 -3.55 18.32 1.06
CA CYS A 81 -2.79 18.15 2.30
C CYS A 81 -1.98 16.85 2.37
N GLU A 82 -2.28 15.86 1.53
CA GLU A 82 -1.65 14.55 1.63
C GLU A 82 -0.13 14.65 1.46
N ILE A 83 0.65 14.04 2.37
CA ILE A 83 2.12 14.04 2.41
C ILE A 83 2.78 15.42 2.64
N ILE A 84 2.13 16.51 2.24
CA ILE A 84 2.64 17.88 2.34
C ILE A 84 2.23 18.52 3.68
N GLY A 85 1.01 18.26 4.14
CA GLY A 85 0.41 18.85 5.33
C GLY A 85 -0.30 20.17 5.02
N HIS A 86 0.13 21.26 5.66
CA HIS A 86 -0.56 22.54 5.55
C HIS A 86 -0.54 23.08 4.11
N VAL A 87 -1.67 23.62 3.66
CA VAL A 87 -1.83 24.27 2.36
C VAL A 87 -2.47 25.64 2.54
N ASP A 88 -2.07 26.60 1.70
CA ASP A 88 -2.64 27.94 1.73
C ASP A 88 -3.90 28.05 0.84
N GLY A 89 -4.71 29.08 1.09
CA GLY A 89 -5.86 29.45 0.25
C GLY A 89 -7.21 29.37 0.95
N SER A 90 -8.25 29.83 0.26
CA SER A 90 -9.62 29.95 0.78
C SER A 90 -10.27 28.60 1.12
N ILE A 91 -9.72 27.48 0.63
CA ILE A 91 -10.18 26.15 0.99
C ILE A 91 -10.13 25.89 2.50
N ASN A 92 -9.18 26.52 3.21
CA ASN A 92 -9.06 26.45 4.66
C ASN A 92 -10.29 26.99 5.39
N GLU A 93 -10.90 28.06 4.89
CA GLU A 93 -12.10 28.64 5.49
C GLU A 93 -13.34 27.77 5.21
N LEU A 94 -13.39 27.13 4.04
CA LEU A 94 -14.46 26.20 3.69
C LEU A 94 -14.44 24.93 4.57
N VAL A 95 -13.25 24.36 4.82
CA VAL A 95 -13.17 23.17 5.68
C VAL A 95 -13.39 23.47 7.15
N LYS A 96 -13.08 24.68 7.64
CA LYS A 96 -13.44 25.07 9.03
C LYS A 96 -14.94 24.98 9.26
N ASN A 97 -15.75 25.39 8.29
CA ASN A 97 -17.21 25.21 8.37
C ASN A 97 -17.59 23.74 8.55
N ASP A 98 -17.00 22.85 7.77
CA ASP A 98 -17.27 21.41 7.87
C ASP A 98 -16.76 20.83 9.20
N PHE A 99 -15.61 21.30 9.69
CA PHE A 99 -15.06 20.87 10.97
C PHE A 99 -15.90 21.34 12.16
N LYS A 100 -16.56 22.51 12.11
CA LYS A 100 -17.59 22.88 13.11
C LYS A 100 -18.69 21.83 13.20
N ILE A 101 -19.16 21.34 12.05
CA ILE A 101 -20.20 20.32 11.99
C ILE A 101 -19.68 19.02 12.58
N PHE A 102 -18.50 18.55 12.15
CA PHE A 102 -17.91 17.33 12.70
C PHE A 102 -17.65 17.42 14.20
N MET A 103 -17.16 18.56 14.71
CA MET A 103 -16.99 18.77 16.15
C MET A 103 -18.31 18.61 16.91
N LYS A 104 -19.43 19.13 16.39
CA LYS A 104 -20.76 18.89 16.98
C LYS A 104 -21.10 17.40 17.00
N LEU A 105 -20.80 16.66 15.94
CA LEU A 105 -21.02 15.22 15.86
C LEU A 105 -20.16 14.42 16.84
N PHE A 106 -18.89 14.80 17.01
CA PHE A 106 -17.99 14.16 17.98
C PHE A 106 -18.44 14.40 19.43
N HIS A 107 -18.95 15.59 19.74
CA HIS A 107 -19.34 15.99 21.10
C HIS A 107 -20.84 15.80 21.39
N PHE A 108 -21.60 15.20 20.47
CA PHE A 108 -23.02 14.97 20.67
C PHE A 108 -23.25 14.00 21.84
N ASP A 109 -24.12 14.39 22.78
CA ASP A 109 -24.47 13.55 23.93
C ASP A 109 -25.62 12.58 23.59
N PHE A 110 -25.25 11.35 23.26
CA PHE A 110 -26.20 10.28 22.98
C PHE A 110 -27.06 9.85 24.17
N GLU A 111 -26.70 10.22 25.41
CA GLU A 111 -27.52 9.88 26.59
C GLU A 111 -28.89 10.58 26.56
N ILE A 112 -29.00 11.70 25.85
CA ILE A 112 -30.26 12.42 25.66
C ILE A 112 -31.21 11.57 24.81
N ILE A 113 -30.72 11.02 23.70
CA ILE A 113 -31.49 10.12 22.82
C ILE A 113 -31.88 8.85 23.57
N GLU A 114 -30.96 8.27 24.35
CA GLU A 114 -31.24 7.08 25.17
C GLU A 114 -32.40 7.29 26.13
N LYS A 115 -32.46 8.45 26.78
CA LYS A 115 -33.55 8.81 27.72
C LYS A 115 -34.87 9.01 27.00
N VAL A 116 -34.89 9.70 25.85
CA VAL A 116 -36.13 10.00 25.12
C VAL A 116 -36.72 8.74 24.48
N LEU A 117 -35.88 7.86 23.93
CA LEU A 117 -36.33 6.65 23.25
C LEU A 117 -36.43 5.41 24.16
N ASP A 118 -36.08 5.56 25.44
CA ASP A 118 -36.02 4.47 26.43
C ASP A 118 -35.18 3.28 25.92
N VAL A 119 -33.90 3.55 25.63
CA VAL A 119 -32.92 2.58 25.13
C VAL A 119 -31.60 2.68 25.88
N SER A 120 -30.79 1.62 25.85
CA SER A 120 -29.49 1.57 26.52
C SER A 120 -28.33 1.18 25.59
N CYS A 121 -28.59 1.02 24.30
CA CYS A 121 -27.63 0.44 23.35
C CYS A 121 -26.45 1.37 22.99
N LEU A 122 -26.60 2.69 23.12
CA LEU A 122 -25.60 3.68 22.71
C LEU A 122 -24.48 3.81 23.74
N SER A 123 -24.80 3.66 25.03
CA SER A 123 -23.83 3.66 26.13
C SER A 123 -22.76 2.56 25.96
N TYR A 124 -23.14 1.38 25.44
CA TYR A 124 -22.21 0.29 25.16
C TYR A 124 -21.24 0.58 24.02
N LEU A 125 -21.56 1.53 23.13
CA LEU A 125 -20.69 1.91 22.01
C LEU A 125 -19.54 2.85 22.43
N LYS A 126 -19.59 3.44 23.64
CA LYS A 126 -18.53 4.35 24.13
C LYS A 126 -17.22 3.61 24.43
N ASN A 127 -17.30 2.37 24.90
CA ASN A 127 -16.16 1.55 25.33
C ASN A 127 -16.20 0.14 24.72
N TYR A 128 -16.43 0.06 23.41
CA TYR A 128 -16.56 -1.21 22.69
C TYR A 128 -15.25 -2.00 22.69
N LYS A 129 -15.34 -3.31 22.92
CA LYS A 129 -14.23 -4.25 22.83
C LYS A 129 -14.57 -5.32 21.79
N THR A 130 -13.66 -5.56 20.86
CA THR A 130 -13.86 -6.57 19.82
C THR A 130 -13.67 -7.98 20.39
N SER A 131 -14.39 -8.95 19.81
CA SER A 131 -14.24 -10.36 20.15
C SER A 131 -12.98 -11.00 19.55
N HIS A 132 -12.45 -10.40 18.47
CA HIS A 132 -11.28 -10.85 17.74
C HIS A 132 -10.26 -9.71 17.56
N SER A 133 -8.96 -10.02 17.67
CA SER A 133 -7.87 -9.05 17.61
C SER A 133 -7.49 -8.63 16.18
N LEU A 134 -7.96 -9.34 15.15
CA LEU A 134 -7.65 -9.10 13.74
C LEU A 134 -8.93 -8.76 12.97
N GLY A 135 -9.08 -7.49 12.58
CA GLY A 135 -10.11 -7.07 11.63
C GLY A 135 -9.89 -7.73 10.26
N LYS A 136 -10.96 -7.97 9.50
CA LYS A 136 -10.88 -8.68 8.20
C LYS A 136 -10.29 -7.82 7.07
N VAL A 137 -10.43 -6.50 7.18
CA VAL A 137 -10.13 -5.55 6.09
C VAL A 137 -8.86 -4.74 6.35
N TYR A 138 -8.67 -4.28 7.59
CA TYR A 138 -7.50 -3.48 7.96
C TYR A 138 -6.48 -4.29 8.72
N ASN A 139 -5.22 -4.06 8.37
CA ASN A 139 -4.13 -4.51 9.22
C ASN A 139 -4.13 -3.70 10.52
N ARG A 140 -3.48 -4.25 11.55
CA ARG A 140 -3.37 -3.64 12.88
C ARG A 140 -2.93 -2.17 12.85
N ARG A 141 -2.01 -1.82 11.96
CA ARG A 141 -1.47 -0.46 11.79
C ARG A 141 -2.53 0.55 11.35
N ILE A 142 -3.37 0.23 10.37
CA ILE A 142 -4.42 1.15 9.89
C ILE A 142 -5.47 1.37 10.98
N LYS A 143 -5.86 0.29 11.67
CA LYS A 143 -6.75 0.37 12.83
C LYS A 143 -6.21 1.34 13.89
N GLU A 144 -4.97 1.13 14.33
CA GLU A 144 -4.33 1.95 15.37
C GLU A 144 -4.32 3.43 14.98
N ARG A 145 -3.95 3.76 13.73
CA ARG A 145 -3.95 5.13 13.20
C ARG A 145 -5.30 5.81 13.23
N ILE A 146 -6.37 5.11 12.82
CA ILE A 146 -7.71 5.69 12.82
C ILE A 146 -8.20 5.89 14.26
N CYS A 147 -7.95 4.93 15.15
CA CYS A 147 -8.30 5.09 16.57
C CYS A 147 -7.52 6.24 17.23
N GLU A 148 -6.25 6.45 16.89
CA GLU A 148 -5.45 7.60 17.35
C GLU A 148 -5.99 8.91 16.79
N LEU A 149 -6.29 8.97 15.49
CA LEU A 149 -6.93 10.13 14.86
C LEU A 149 -8.23 10.49 15.58
N SER A 150 -9.13 9.52 15.74
CA SER A 150 -10.43 9.73 16.39
C SER A 150 -10.30 10.26 17.82
N LYS A 151 -9.31 9.79 18.59
CA LYS A 151 -9.02 10.32 19.93
C LYS A 151 -8.53 11.77 19.87
N GLY A 152 -7.63 12.10 18.94
CA GLY A 152 -7.14 13.46 18.75
C GLY A 152 -8.25 14.44 18.33
N LEU A 153 -9.11 14.01 17.41
CA LEU A 153 -10.26 14.79 16.94
C LEU A 153 -11.28 15.02 18.08
N ALA A 154 -11.56 13.99 18.87
CA ALA A 154 -12.46 14.10 20.03
C ALA A 154 -11.90 14.99 21.16
N ALA A 155 -10.58 15.14 21.26
CA ALA A 155 -9.94 15.97 22.27
C ALA A 155 -9.79 17.44 21.87
N SER A 156 -10.09 17.78 20.61
CA SER A 156 -9.91 19.14 20.07
C SER A 156 -10.93 20.11 20.66
N LEU A 157 -10.47 21.27 21.15
CA LEU A 157 -11.31 22.26 21.83
C LEU A 157 -11.94 23.27 20.85
N ASN A 158 -11.35 23.44 19.68
CA ASN A 158 -11.80 24.37 18.65
C ASN A 158 -11.49 23.83 17.24
N GLU A 159 -11.99 24.54 16.23
CA GLU A 159 -11.92 24.14 14.82
C GLU A 159 -10.49 24.16 14.27
N GLU A 160 -9.63 25.02 14.79
CA GLU A 160 -8.23 25.10 14.37
C GLU A 160 -7.45 23.89 14.89
N GLU A 161 -7.63 23.50 16.16
CA GLU A 161 -7.05 22.28 16.72
C GLU A 161 -7.54 21.03 15.96
N PHE A 162 -8.85 20.96 15.68
CA PHE A 162 -9.42 19.85 14.91
C PHE A 162 -8.81 19.77 13.51
N LYS A 163 -8.65 20.92 12.85
CA LYS A 163 -7.98 21.06 11.56
C LYS A 163 -6.52 20.64 11.62
N GLU A 164 -5.77 21.06 12.64
CA GLU A 164 -4.37 20.70 12.82
C GLU A 164 -4.16 19.20 12.99
N VAL A 165 -5.01 18.54 13.79
CA VAL A 165 -4.98 17.09 13.99
C VAL A 165 -5.20 16.36 12.66
N ILE A 166 -6.26 16.72 11.92
CA ILE A 166 -6.58 16.03 10.67
C ILE A 166 -5.59 16.32 9.54
N THR A 167 -5.08 17.56 9.45
CA THR A 167 -4.05 17.92 8.47
C THR A 167 -2.74 17.21 8.76
N SER A 168 -2.37 17.07 10.03
CA SER A 168 -1.19 16.30 10.44
C SER A 168 -1.36 14.81 10.09
N PHE A 169 -2.56 14.24 10.28
CA PHE A 169 -2.86 12.90 9.81
C PHE A 169 -2.68 12.74 8.29
N TYR A 170 -3.19 13.67 7.48
CA TYR A 170 -3.00 13.62 6.02
C TYR A 170 -1.54 13.79 5.61
N LYS A 171 -0.76 14.59 6.35
CA LYS A 171 0.68 14.73 6.13
C LYS A 171 1.41 13.41 6.36
N ASP A 172 1.17 12.77 7.50
CA ASP A 172 1.98 11.64 7.93
C ASP A 172 1.54 10.33 7.27
N PHE A 173 0.26 10.21 6.95
CA PHE A 173 -0.33 8.96 6.48
C PHE A 173 -0.98 9.07 5.10
N GLY A 174 -1.35 10.27 4.67
CA GLY A 174 -2.12 10.47 3.45
C GLY A 174 -3.63 10.31 3.65
N VAL A 175 -4.37 10.29 2.56
CA VAL A 175 -5.83 10.18 2.53
C VAL A 175 -6.29 8.96 1.72
N GLY A 176 -7.40 8.36 2.13
CA GLY A 176 -8.08 7.33 1.37
C GLY A 176 -7.26 6.06 1.23
N LYS A 177 -7.60 5.27 0.20
CA LYS A 177 -6.95 3.98 -0.03
C LYS A 177 -5.45 4.14 -0.27
N LEU A 178 -5.03 5.23 -0.92
CA LEU A 178 -3.63 5.53 -1.21
C LEU A 178 -2.85 5.88 0.05
N GLY A 179 -3.42 6.64 0.97
CA GLY A 179 -2.77 6.94 2.25
C GLY A 179 -2.60 5.69 3.12
N LEU A 180 -3.70 4.97 3.32
CA LEU A 180 -3.78 3.90 4.31
C LEU A 180 -3.07 2.60 3.90
N ASN A 181 -2.78 2.39 2.61
CA ASN A 181 -2.17 1.15 2.13
C ASN A 181 -0.82 1.40 1.45
N LYS A 182 0.13 0.46 1.60
CA LYS A 182 1.48 0.58 1.03
C LYS A 182 1.55 0.12 -0.42
N ALA A 183 0.85 -0.98 -0.73
CA ALA A 183 0.91 -1.64 -2.03
C ALA A 183 -0.47 -1.88 -2.62
N PHE A 184 -0.52 -1.90 -3.95
CA PHE A 184 -1.74 -2.08 -4.73
C PHE A 184 -1.49 -3.09 -5.84
N ARG A 185 -2.55 -3.78 -6.23
CA ARG A 185 -2.63 -4.57 -7.47
C ARG A 185 -3.69 -3.97 -8.39
N ILE A 186 -3.67 -4.41 -9.63
CA ILE A 186 -4.64 -4.01 -10.64
C ILE A 186 -5.71 -5.10 -10.74
N GLU A 187 -6.98 -4.68 -10.69
CA GLU A 187 -8.13 -5.51 -11.02
C GLU A 187 -9.00 -4.82 -12.07
N HIS A 188 -9.75 -5.60 -12.83
CA HIS A 188 -10.77 -5.11 -13.75
C HIS A 188 -12.14 -5.34 -13.13
N ILE A 189 -12.84 -4.25 -12.79
CA ILE A 189 -14.18 -4.28 -12.22
C ILE A 189 -15.07 -3.52 -13.21
N ASP A 190 -16.12 -4.17 -13.72
CA ASP A 190 -17.05 -3.58 -14.70
C ASP A 190 -16.37 -3.00 -15.95
N SER A 191 -15.29 -3.65 -16.42
CA SER A 191 -14.43 -3.20 -17.53
C SER A 191 -13.58 -1.95 -17.22
N GLU A 192 -13.58 -1.47 -15.98
CA GLU A 192 -12.68 -0.41 -15.53
C GLU A 192 -11.48 -0.98 -14.78
N THR A 193 -10.30 -0.43 -15.09
CA THR A 193 -9.06 -0.71 -14.37
C THR A 193 -9.06 0.00 -13.02
N ARG A 194 -8.97 -0.73 -11.91
CA ARG A 194 -8.94 -0.15 -10.57
C ARG A 194 -7.73 -0.61 -9.76
N LEU A 195 -7.16 0.32 -8.99
CA LEU A 195 -6.17 0.02 -7.95
C LEU A 195 -6.87 -0.53 -6.72
N VAL A 196 -6.53 -1.78 -6.37
CA VAL A 196 -7.03 -2.51 -5.21
C VAL A 196 -5.90 -2.71 -4.19
N PRO A 197 -6.09 -2.34 -2.92
CA PRO A 197 -5.07 -2.53 -1.88
C PRO A 197 -4.65 -3.99 -1.68
N ILE A 198 -3.36 -4.21 -1.45
CA ILE A 198 -2.84 -5.49 -0.97
C ILE A 198 -2.77 -5.42 0.56
N THR A 199 -3.69 -6.11 1.24
CA THR A 199 -3.85 -6.04 2.70
C THR A 199 -2.86 -6.91 3.46
N ASN A 200 -2.37 -7.99 2.86
CA ASN A 200 -1.39 -8.90 3.44
C ASN A 200 -0.05 -8.77 2.71
N ILE A 201 0.85 -7.94 3.23
CA ILE A 201 2.19 -7.72 2.67
C ILE A 201 3.22 -8.29 3.66
N CYS A 202 4.17 -9.08 3.16
CA CYS A 202 5.28 -9.54 3.99
C CYS A 202 6.09 -8.35 4.53
N HIS A 203 6.29 -8.32 5.85
CA HIS A 203 7.17 -7.37 6.52
C HIS A 203 8.63 -7.78 6.30
N VAL A 204 9.19 -7.32 5.18
CA VAL A 204 10.59 -7.53 4.82
C VAL A 204 11.34 -6.22 5.00
N HIS A 205 12.49 -6.27 5.67
CA HIS A 205 13.44 -5.17 5.80
C HIS A 205 14.69 -5.44 4.97
N LEU A 206 15.42 -4.38 4.59
CA LEU A 206 16.66 -4.53 3.82
C LEU A 206 17.75 -5.26 4.62
N ASP A 207 17.72 -5.13 5.94
CA ASP A 207 18.61 -5.83 6.87
C ASP A 207 18.33 -7.33 6.93
N ASP A 208 17.13 -7.79 6.52
CA ASP A 208 16.83 -9.22 6.39
C ASP A 208 17.55 -9.84 5.20
N LEU A 209 17.96 -9.04 4.21
CA LEU A 209 18.72 -9.50 3.07
C LEU A 209 20.22 -9.46 3.41
N VAL A 210 20.75 -10.62 3.80
CA VAL A 210 22.16 -10.76 4.15
C VAL A 210 23.06 -10.65 2.91
N GLY A 211 24.07 -9.79 2.97
CA GLY A 211 24.98 -9.51 1.84
C GLY A 211 24.41 -8.47 0.88
N TYR A 212 24.89 -8.45 -0.37
CA TYR A 212 24.41 -7.52 -1.43
C TYR A 212 24.48 -6.02 -1.07
N GLU A 213 25.43 -5.61 -0.23
CA GLU A 213 25.52 -4.22 0.28
C GLU A 213 25.63 -3.17 -0.84
N LEU A 214 26.38 -3.48 -1.90
CA LEU A 214 26.52 -2.56 -3.04
C LEU A 214 25.21 -2.43 -3.83
N GLN A 215 24.48 -3.53 -4.00
CA GLN A 215 23.18 -3.56 -4.66
C GLN A 215 22.14 -2.80 -3.85
N LYS A 216 22.07 -3.07 -2.53
CA LYS A 216 21.20 -2.34 -1.59
C LYS A 216 21.50 -0.85 -1.61
N LYS A 217 22.77 -0.45 -1.50
CA LYS A 217 23.18 0.97 -1.54
C LYS A 217 22.74 1.68 -2.83
N LYS A 218 22.89 1.04 -3.99
CA LYS A 218 22.43 1.62 -5.28
C LYS A 218 20.91 1.80 -5.32
N LEU A 219 20.17 0.79 -4.87
CA LEU A 219 18.71 0.83 -4.85
C LEU A 219 18.21 1.92 -3.88
N ILE A 220 18.73 1.94 -2.65
CA ILE A 220 18.46 2.94 -1.62
C ILE A 220 18.73 4.34 -2.16
N ALA A 221 19.92 4.61 -2.70
CA ALA A 221 20.28 5.95 -3.15
C ALA A 221 19.33 6.48 -4.25
N ASN A 222 18.92 5.62 -5.19
CA ASN A 222 17.98 6.00 -6.24
C ASN A 222 16.57 6.23 -5.70
N THR A 223 16.08 5.35 -4.82
CA THR A 223 14.74 5.53 -4.22
C THR A 223 14.70 6.72 -3.27
N GLU A 224 15.74 6.95 -2.48
CA GLU A 224 15.85 8.09 -1.57
C GLU A 224 15.81 9.42 -2.34
N ALA A 225 16.52 9.48 -3.48
CA ALA A 225 16.45 10.64 -4.37
C ALA A 225 15.01 10.87 -4.86
N PHE A 226 14.31 9.80 -5.27
CA PHE A 226 12.93 9.87 -5.77
C PHE A 226 11.94 10.36 -4.71
N VAL A 227 11.97 9.82 -3.49
CA VAL A 227 11.06 10.22 -2.41
C VAL A 227 11.30 11.65 -1.95
N LYS A 228 12.56 12.12 -2.00
CA LYS A 228 12.93 13.52 -1.75
C LYS A 228 12.64 14.46 -2.92
N GLY A 229 11.95 14.00 -3.96
CA GLY A 229 11.58 14.81 -5.13
C GLY A 229 12.75 15.16 -6.06
N LYS A 230 13.91 14.52 -5.91
CA LYS A 230 15.06 14.67 -6.80
C LYS A 230 14.90 13.77 -8.03
N LYS A 231 15.71 14.01 -9.07
CA LYS A 231 15.74 13.14 -10.25
C LYS A 231 16.26 11.75 -9.88
N ALA A 232 15.55 10.74 -10.36
CA ALA A 232 15.83 9.33 -10.14
C ALA A 232 15.44 8.53 -11.39
N ASN A 233 15.99 7.33 -11.52
CA ASN A 233 15.85 6.50 -12.71
C ASN A 233 14.96 5.29 -12.47
N ASN A 234 14.42 4.73 -13.55
CA ASN A 234 13.87 3.38 -13.54
C ASN A 234 14.97 2.38 -13.17
N CYS A 235 14.61 1.37 -12.38
CA CYS A 235 15.54 0.35 -11.91
C CYS A 235 15.26 -1.01 -12.54
N LEU A 236 16.31 -1.66 -13.02
CA LEU A 236 16.30 -3.06 -13.42
C LEU A 236 17.21 -3.85 -12.49
N LEU A 237 16.63 -4.78 -11.73
CA LEU A 237 17.36 -5.72 -10.89
C LEU A 237 17.44 -7.04 -11.64
N PHE A 238 18.62 -7.52 -12.01
CA PHE A 238 18.76 -8.70 -12.86
C PHE A 238 19.85 -9.65 -12.36
N GLY A 239 19.76 -10.92 -12.76
CA GLY A 239 20.73 -11.96 -12.43
C GLY A 239 20.09 -13.19 -11.80
N ASP A 240 20.86 -13.94 -11.04
CA ASP A 240 20.51 -15.32 -10.68
C ASP A 240 19.24 -15.40 -9.80
N ALA A 241 18.44 -16.45 -9.98
CA ALA A 241 17.20 -16.65 -9.23
C ALA A 241 17.48 -16.88 -7.73
N GLY A 242 16.54 -16.51 -6.86
CA GLY A 242 16.67 -16.76 -5.41
C GLY A 242 17.67 -15.86 -4.67
N THR A 243 18.22 -14.85 -5.32
CA THR A 243 19.20 -13.87 -4.75
C THR A 243 18.56 -12.70 -4.01
N GLY A 244 17.23 -12.59 -4.00
CA GLY A 244 16.52 -11.55 -3.25
C GLY A 244 16.23 -10.25 -4.02
N LYS A 245 16.23 -10.27 -5.36
CA LYS A 245 15.85 -9.11 -6.21
C LYS A 245 14.48 -8.52 -5.83
N SER A 246 13.42 -9.34 -5.88
CA SER A 246 12.05 -8.92 -5.57
C SER A 246 11.90 -8.55 -4.09
N THR A 247 12.57 -9.30 -3.22
CA THR A 247 12.67 -9.03 -1.78
C THR A 247 13.26 -7.65 -1.50
N SER A 248 14.31 -7.24 -2.21
CA SER A 248 14.95 -5.92 -2.09
C SER A 248 13.98 -4.79 -2.42
N VAL A 249 13.21 -4.94 -3.51
CA VAL A 249 12.22 -3.93 -3.92
C VAL A 249 11.08 -3.85 -2.91
N LYS A 250 10.57 -4.99 -2.42
CA LYS A 250 9.54 -5.04 -1.37
C LYS A 250 10.03 -4.43 -0.06
N ALA A 251 11.30 -4.60 0.29
CA ALA A 251 11.90 -4.01 1.47
C ALA A 251 12.02 -2.48 1.38
N ILE A 252 12.36 -1.95 0.20
CA ILE A 252 12.39 -0.51 -0.07
C ILE A 252 11.02 0.15 0.15
N LEU A 253 9.93 -0.54 -0.20
CA LEU A 253 8.59 -0.05 0.09
C LEU A 253 8.38 0.16 1.59
N ASN A 254 8.84 -0.80 2.42
CA ASN A 254 8.68 -0.69 3.86
C ASN A 254 9.51 0.45 4.45
N GLU A 255 10.73 0.64 3.95
CA GLU A 255 11.66 1.70 4.38
C GLU A 255 11.09 3.11 4.13
N TYR A 256 10.50 3.35 2.96
CA TYR A 256 10.11 4.68 2.52
C TYR A 256 8.59 4.93 2.52
N TYR A 257 7.79 4.00 3.02
CA TYR A 257 6.33 4.14 3.06
C TYR A 257 5.88 5.40 3.80
N GLU A 258 6.53 5.73 4.92
CA GLU A 258 6.23 6.91 5.73
C GLU A 258 6.63 8.22 5.05
N GLN A 259 7.48 8.16 4.03
CA GLN A 259 7.85 9.31 3.18
C GLN A 259 6.96 9.40 1.92
N GLY A 260 5.81 8.74 1.93
CA GLY A 260 4.84 8.79 0.83
C GLY A 260 5.11 7.82 -0.32
N LEU A 261 6.03 6.85 -0.18
CA LEU A 261 6.25 5.83 -1.21
C LEU A 261 5.11 4.81 -1.23
N ARG A 262 4.62 4.49 -2.43
CA ARG A 262 3.60 3.47 -2.72
C ARG A 262 4.08 2.55 -3.84
N MET A 263 3.64 1.30 -3.80
CA MET A 263 3.99 0.31 -4.82
C MET A 263 2.76 -0.20 -5.54
N ILE A 264 2.84 -0.34 -6.85
CA ILE A 264 1.79 -0.93 -7.68
C ILE A 264 2.40 -2.15 -8.36
N GLU A 265 1.98 -3.34 -7.96
CA GLU A 265 2.42 -4.59 -8.60
C GLU A 265 1.61 -4.81 -9.88
N ILE A 266 2.33 -5.08 -10.97
CA ILE A 266 1.73 -5.32 -12.28
C ILE A 266 2.32 -6.56 -12.93
N TYR A 267 1.45 -7.41 -13.46
CA TYR A 267 1.84 -8.59 -14.22
C TYR A 267 1.98 -8.29 -15.71
N LYS A 268 2.72 -9.14 -16.43
CA LYS A 268 3.00 -8.94 -17.87
C LYS A 268 1.75 -8.67 -18.72
N HIS A 269 0.68 -9.44 -18.52
CA HIS A 269 -0.57 -9.31 -19.28
C HIS A 269 -1.31 -8.00 -18.99
N GLN A 270 -0.97 -7.30 -17.90
CA GLN A 270 -1.60 -6.04 -17.49
C GLN A 270 -0.83 -4.81 -18.00
N PHE A 271 0.26 -4.97 -18.77
CA PHE A 271 1.06 -3.83 -19.24
C PHE A 271 0.24 -2.84 -20.10
N GLN A 272 -0.82 -3.31 -20.75
CA GLN A 272 -1.78 -2.45 -21.46
C GLN A 272 -2.47 -1.42 -20.56
N ASP A 273 -2.57 -1.70 -19.26
CA ASP A 273 -3.28 -0.87 -18.28
C ASP A 273 -2.41 0.25 -17.70
N LEU A 274 -1.11 0.28 -17.99
CA LEU A 274 -0.16 1.23 -17.41
C LEU A 274 -0.61 2.68 -17.59
N THR A 275 -1.11 3.04 -18.78
CA THR A 275 -1.59 4.39 -19.06
C THR A 275 -2.78 4.77 -18.18
N SER A 276 -3.74 3.87 -18.00
CA SER A 276 -4.92 4.08 -17.15
C SER A 276 -4.51 4.25 -15.68
N ILE A 277 -3.59 3.42 -15.20
CA ILE A 277 -3.07 3.50 -13.83
C ILE A 277 -2.30 4.80 -13.60
N ILE A 278 -1.42 5.18 -14.52
CA ILE A 278 -0.65 6.43 -14.42
C ILE A 278 -1.62 7.63 -14.38
N ALA A 279 -2.69 7.62 -15.17
CA ALA A 279 -3.70 8.68 -15.15
C ALA A 279 -4.40 8.82 -13.78
N GLN A 280 -4.62 7.72 -13.06
CA GLN A 280 -5.23 7.74 -11.72
C GLN A 280 -4.31 8.33 -10.64
N ILE A 281 -2.98 8.25 -10.81
CA ILE A 281 -2.01 8.60 -9.76
C ILE A 281 -1.16 9.84 -10.06
N LYS A 282 -1.17 10.35 -11.30
CA LYS A 282 -0.26 11.42 -11.75
C LYS A 282 -0.38 12.74 -10.98
N ASN A 283 -1.55 13.04 -10.43
CA ASN A 283 -1.83 14.29 -9.72
C ASN A 283 -1.84 14.12 -8.19
N ARG A 284 -1.23 13.05 -7.68
CA ARG A 284 -1.15 12.77 -6.24
C ARG A 284 0.23 13.11 -5.69
N ASN A 285 0.30 13.52 -4.42
CA ASN A 285 1.55 13.93 -3.79
C ASN A 285 2.45 12.75 -3.34
N TYR A 286 1.94 11.52 -3.40
CA TYR A 286 2.74 10.31 -3.19
C TYR A 286 3.77 10.09 -4.29
N LYS A 287 4.73 9.22 -4.00
CA LYS A 287 5.66 8.66 -4.99
C LYS A 287 5.29 7.22 -5.26
N PHE A 288 5.19 6.84 -6.52
CA PHE A 288 4.77 5.50 -6.95
C PHE A 288 5.90 4.76 -7.62
N ILE A 289 6.14 3.52 -7.19
CA ILE A 289 6.93 2.55 -7.93
C ILE A 289 5.97 1.54 -8.54
N ILE A 290 5.89 1.51 -9.87
CA ILE A 290 5.25 0.41 -10.60
C ILE A 290 6.26 -0.74 -10.63
N PHE A 291 5.94 -1.83 -9.94
CA PHE A 291 6.80 -2.97 -9.77
C PHE A 291 6.40 -4.12 -10.70
N MET A 292 7.36 -4.61 -11.48
CA MET A 292 7.21 -5.72 -12.41
C MET A 292 8.13 -6.86 -11.97
N ASP A 293 7.56 -7.97 -11.50
CA ASP A 293 8.36 -9.14 -11.13
C ASP A 293 8.61 -10.05 -12.35
N ASP A 294 9.83 -10.58 -12.42
CA ASP A 294 10.34 -11.48 -13.46
C ASP A 294 10.05 -11.06 -14.91
N LEU A 295 10.46 -9.84 -15.22
CA LEU A 295 10.50 -9.32 -16.58
C LEU A 295 11.45 -10.16 -17.44
N SER A 296 10.90 -10.71 -18.50
CA SER A 296 11.65 -11.31 -19.60
C SER A 296 11.04 -10.83 -20.91
N PHE A 297 11.82 -10.87 -21.99
CA PHE A 297 11.34 -10.57 -23.34
C PHE A 297 11.61 -11.75 -24.27
N GLU A 298 10.64 -12.66 -24.38
CA GLU A 298 10.64 -13.77 -25.34
C GLU A 298 10.24 -13.29 -26.74
N GLU A 299 10.65 -14.01 -27.79
CA GLU A 299 10.43 -13.62 -29.20
C GLU A 299 8.97 -13.27 -29.51
N PHE A 300 8.02 -13.99 -28.90
CA PHE A 300 6.58 -13.82 -29.15
C PHE A 300 5.89 -12.82 -28.21
N GLU A 301 6.58 -12.32 -27.18
CA GLU A 301 5.99 -11.35 -26.26
C GLU A 301 5.94 -9.96 -26.94
N VAL A 302 4.74 -9.40 -27.04
CA VAL A 302 4.48 -8.06 -27.64
C VAL A 302 4.17 -7.01 -26.57
N GLU A 303 3.96 -7.43 -25.33
CA GLU A 303 3.57 -6.62 -24.18
C GLU A 303 4.64 -5.56 -23.85
N TYR A 304 5.90 -5.83 -24.17
CA TYR A 304 7.00 -4.88 -23.97
C TYR A 304 6.82 -3.55 -24.72
N LYS A 305 6.00 -3.53 -25.78
CA LYS A 305 5.70 -2.30 -26.54
C LYS A 305 4.96 -1.28 -25.69
N TYR A 306 4.03 -1.72 -24.83
CA TYR A 306 3.36 -0.84 -23.88
C TYR A 306 4.34 -0.24 -22.87
N LEU A 307 5.24 -1.09 -22.35
CA LEU A 307 6.27 -0.64 -21.41
C LEU A 307 7.23 0.37 -22.06
N LYS A 308 7.64 0.13 -23.31
CA LYS A 308 8.48 1.04 -24.09
C LYS A 308 7.80 2.39 -24.29
N ALA A 309 6.53 2.41 -24.73
CA ALA A 309 5.79 3.64 -24.93
C ALA A 309 5.70 4.50 -23.64
N VAL A 310 5.49 3.86 -22.49
CA VAL A 310 5.43 4.55 -21.18
C VAL A 310 6.78 5.09 -20.74
N ILE A 311 7.87 4.35 -20.98
CA ILE A 311 9.22 4.75 -20.54
C ILE A 311 9.82 5.81 -21.48
N GLU A 312 9.61 5.69 -22.79
CA GLU A 312 10.12 6.64 -23.78
C GLU A 312 9.36 7.96 -23.74
N GLY A 313 8.12 7.94 -23.23
CA GLY A 313 7.22 9.07 -23.25
C GLY A 313 6.67 9.26 -24.66
N GLY A 314 5.37 9.02 -24.82
CA GLY A 314 4.66 9.43 -26.03
C GLY A 314 4.51 10.95 -26.06
N LEU A 315 3.33 11.44 -26.49
CA LEU A 315 3.02 12.88 -26.42
C LEU A 315 2.89 13.39 -24.97
N GLU A 316 2.50 12.53 -24.03
CA GLU A 316 2.44 12.88 -22.61
C GLU A 316 3.78 12.60 -21.92
N LYS A 317 4.32 13.64 -21.27
CA LYS A 317 5.48 13.49 -20.39
C LYS A 317 5.09 12.62 -19.19
N ARG A 318 5.91 11.61 -18.90
CA ARG A 318 5.76 10.80 -17.70
C ARG A 318 5.73 11.69 -16.43
N PRO A 319 4.80 11.42 -15.50
CA PRO A 319 4.73 12.17 -14.24
C PRO A 319 6.02 12.04 -13.41
N ASP A 320 6.43 13.13 -12.76
CA ASP A 320 7.61 13.17 -11.87
C ASP A 320 7.40 12.37 -10.56
N ASN A 321 6.21 11.82 -10.34
CA ASN A 321 5.85 11.02 -9.17
C ASN A 321 5.76 9.51 -9.45
N VAL A 322 6.21 9.03 -10.62
CA VAL A 322 6.18 7.60 -10.98
C VAL A 322 7.57 7.09 -11.39
N LEU A 323 8.01 5.97 -10.81
CA LEU A 323 9.16 5.16 -11.24
C LEU A 323 8.73 3.73 -11.62
N ILE A 324 9.50 3.05 -12.47
CA ILE A 324 9.27 1.65 -12.86
C ILE A 324 10.46 0.84 -12.39
N TYR A 325 10.20 -0.15 -11.52
CA TYR A 325 11.20 -1.09 -11.02
C TYR A 325 10.84 -2.47 -11.55
N ALA A 326 11.80 -3.13 -12.20
CA ALA A 326 11.61 -4.47 -12.73
C ALA A 326 12.67 -5.42 -12.19
N THR A 327 12.30 -6.69 -11.97
CA THR A 327 13.28 -7.76 -11.74
C THR A 327 13.40 -8.63 -12.99
N SER A 328 14.53 -9.30 -13.19
CA SER A 328 14.68 -10.34 -14.23
C SER A 328 15.58 -11.47 -13.73
N ASN A 329 15.15 -12.71 -13.93
CA ASN A 329 16.00 -13.88 -13.69
C ASN A 329 17.00 -14.14 -14.82
N ARG A 330 16.94 -13.38 -15.92
CA ARG A 330 17.86 -13.52 -17.04
C ARG A 330 19.02 -12.53 -16.89
N ARG A 331 20.25 -13.00 -17.10
CA ARG A 331 21.44 -12.14 -17.17
C ARG A 331 21.39 -11.17 -18.36
N HIS A 332 20.73 -11.60 -19.43
CA HIS A 332 20.36 -10.79 -20.57
C HIS A 332 18.83 -10.81 -20.69
N LEU A 333 18.19 -9.63 -20.61
CA LEU A 333 16.73 -9.49 -20.77
C LEU A 333 16.22 -10.09 -22.10
N VAL A 334 17.09 -10.10 -23.12
CA VAL A 334 16.86 -10.63 -24.46
C VAL A 334 17.78 -11.82 -24.67
N ARG A 335 17.22 -12.94 -25.15
CA ARG A 335 18.01 -14.13 -25.52
C ARG A 335 18.36 -14.02 -26.99
N GLU A 336 19.65 -13.88 -27.31
CA GLU A 336 20.13 -14.05 -28.68
C GLU A 336 20.15 -15.56 -28.98
N LYS A 337 19.23 -16.04 -29.82
CA LYS A 337 19.34 -17.40 -30.38
C LYS A 337 20.43 -17.39 -31.45
N PHE A 338 21.65 -17.76 -31.07
CA PHE A 338 22.66 -18.21 -32.04
C PHE A 338 22.37 -19.66 -32.42
N SER A 339 21.28 -19.93 -33.15
CA SER A 339 21.05 -21.23 -33.79
C SER A 339 20.99 -21.03 -35.29
N ASP A 340 22.00 -21.59 -35.96
CA ASP A 340 22.18 -21.88 -37.38
C ASP A 340 22.08 -20.73 -38.40
N LYS A 341 23.27 -20.26 -38.79
CA LYS A 341 23.61 -19.30 -39.85
C LYS A 341 23.16 -19.67 -41.28
N GLU A 342 22.19 -20.57 -41.48
CA GLU A 342 21.85 -21.07 -42.83
C GLU A 342 20.45 -20.75 -43.38
N GLU A 343 19.51 -20.17 -42.62
CA GLU A 343 18.19 -19.78 -43.18
C GLU A 343 18.02 -18.26 -43.30
N ARG A 344 18.66 -17.69 -44.33
CA ARG A 344 18.57 -16.27 -44.68
C ARG A 344 17.20 -15.93 -45.28
N ARG A 345 16.25 -15.51 -44.42
CA ARG A 345 15.21 -14.50 -44.73
C ARG A 345 14.41 -14.04 -43.48
N ASP A 346 14.36 -14.84 -42.41
CA ASP A 346 13.70 -14.46 -41.13
C ASP A 346 14.63 -13.74 -40.12
N ASP A 347 15.95 -13.76 -40.36
CA ASP A 347 16.94 -13.18 -39.44
C ASP A 347 16.88 -11.65 -39.30
N LEU A 348 16.42 -10.93 -40.33
CA LEU A 348 16.36 -9.47 -40.27
C LEU A 348 15.33 -9.00 -39.22
N HIS A 349 14.14 -9.59 -39.25
CA HIS A 349 13.06 -9.28 -38.30
C HIS A 349 13.40 -9.71 -36.86
N SER A 350 14.12 -10.83 -36.70
CA SER A 350 14.64 -11.27 -35.40
C SER A 350 15.63 -10.26 -34.83
N SER A 351 16.58 -9.78 -35.66
CA SER A 351 17.59 -8.79 -35.23
C SER A 351 16.99 -7.43 -34.84
N ASP A 352 15.99 -6.95 -35.59
CA ASP A 352 15.25 -5.71 -35.26
C ASP A 352 14.50 -5.86 -33.93
N THR A 353 13.84 -7.01 -33.72
CA THR A 353 13.12 -7.31 -32.48
C THR A 353 14.07 -7.37 -31.27
N VAL A 354 15.27 -7.92 -31.46
CA VAL A 354 16.32 -7.95 -30.42
C VAL A 354 16.79 -6.54 -30.09
N GLN A 355 17.08 -5.71 -31.10
CA GLN A 355 17.48 -4.32 -30.89
C GLN A 355 16.40 -3.50 -30.19
N GLU A 356 15.13 -3.68 -30.54
CA GLU A 356 14.02 -3.01 -29.87
C GLU A 356 13.95 -3.37 -28.38
N LYS A 357 14.12 -4.64 -28.04
CA LYS A 357 14.10 -5.09 -26.63
C LYS A 357 15.34 -4.63 -25.85
N LEU A 358 16.51 -4.61 -26.49
CA LEU A 358 17.72 -4.02 -25.91
C LEU A 358 17.55 -2.52 -25.67
N SER A 359 16.91 -1.80 -26.61
CA SER A 359 16.63 -0.37 -26.46
C SER A 359 15.78 -0.08 -25.21
N LEU A 360 14.82 -0.96 -24.91
CA LEU A 360 14.00 -0.88 -23.69
C LEU A 360 14.84 -1.15 -22.43
N ALA A 361 15.71 -2.15 -22.45
CA ALA A 361 16.61 -2.45 -21.33
C ALA A 361 17.50 -1.25 -20.98
N TYR A 362 18.02 -0.54 -21.98
CA TYR A 362 18.85 0.66 -21.77
C TYR A 362 18.08 1.86 -21.19
N ARG A 363 16.74 1.86 -21.21
CA ARG A 363 15.94 2.91 -20.57
C ARG A 363 15.84 2.76 -19.05
N PHE A 364 16.29 1.64 -18.50
CA PHE A 364 16.50 1.49 -17.07
C PHE A 364 17.83 2.12 -16.68
N GLY A 365 17.79 3.42 -16.37
CA GLY A 365 18.99 4.21 -16.04
C GLY A 365 19.77 3.72 -14.81
N VAL A 366 19.18 2.84 -14.00
CA VAL A 366 19.88 2.10 -12.94
C VAL A 366 19.71 0.60 -13.17
N SER A 367 20.81 -0.09 -13.43
CA SER A 367 20.83 -1.55 -13.52
C SER A 367 21.65 -2.15 -12.37
N ILE A 368 21.07 -3.12 -11.65
CA ILE A 368 21.65 -3.71 -10.44
C ILE A 368 21.76 -5.22 -10.64
N PHE A 369 22.99 -5.71 -10.68
CA PHE A 369 23.28 -7.12 -10.89
C PHE A 369 23.34 -7.89 -9.56
N PHE A 370 22.55 -8.96 -9.47
CA PHE A 370 22.51 -9.90 -8.36
C PHE A 370 23.08 -11.25 -8.80
N VAL A 371 24.13 -11.68 -8.13
CA VAL A 371 24.82 -12.96 -8.39
C VAL A 371 24.49 -13.94 -7.27
N ALA A 372 24.43 -15.23 -7.57
CA ALA A 372 24.32 -16.27 -6.55
C ALA A 372 25.47 -16.14 -5.53
N PRO A 373 25.20 -16.30 -4.22
CA PRO A 373 26.23 -16.22 -3.20
C PRO A 373 27.26 -17.33 -3.38
N ASP A 374 28.52 -17.02 -3.06
CA ASP A 374 29.52 -18.09 -2.91
C ASP A 374 29.23 -18.94 -1.66
N LYS A 375 29.99 -20.04 -1.48
CA LYS A 375 29.77 -20.96 -0.37
C LYS A 375 29.94 -20.28 1.01
N LYS A 376 30.86 -19.33 1.13
CA LYS A 376 31.11 -18.61 2.39
C LYS A 376 29.97 -17.63 2.67
N GLU A 377 29.52 -16.91 1.65
CA GLU A 377 28.36 -16.02 1.73
C GLU A 377 27.09 -16.79 2.06
N TYR A 378 26.85 -17.94 1.42
CA TYR A 378 25.70 -18.80 1.71
C TYR A 378 25.69 -19.27 3.17
N MET A 379 26.83 -19.73 3.69
CA MET A 379 26.93 -20.13 5.10
C MET A 379 26.70 -18.95 6.05
N ASN A 380 27.12 -17.75 5.66
CA ASN A 380 26.81 -16.54 6.43
C ASN A 380 25.31 -16.21 6.42
N ILE A 381 24.63 -16.36 5.27
CA ILE A 381 23.17 -16.19 5.18
C ILE A 381 22.47 -17.18 6.13
N VAL A 382 22.88 -18.46 6.11
CA VAL A 382 22.31 -19.49 6.99
C VAL A 382 22.55 -19.18 8.47
N ASP A 383 23.75 -18.77 8.87
CA ASP A 383 24.08 -18.40 10.26
C ASP A 383 23.23 -17.23 10.77
N VAL A 384 23.06 -16.20 9.94
CA VAL A 384 22.24 -15.03 10.30
C VAL A 384 20.76 -15.38 10.40
N LEU A 385 20.24 -16.17 9.46
CA LEU A 385 18.84 -16.61 9.51
C LEU A 385 18.59 -17.51 10.73
N ALA A 386 19.47 -18.48 11.03
CA ALA A 386 19.31 -19.34 12.20
C ALA A 386 19.28 -18.54 13.51
N LYS A 387 20.15 -17.52 13.65
CA LYS A 387 20.14 -16.59 14.78
C LYS A 387 18.85 -15.77 14.85
N LYS A 388 18.35 -15.28 13.70
CA LYS A 388 17.09 -14.52 13.62
C LYS A 388 15.91 -15.32 14.16
N TYR A 389 15.87 -16.62 13.89
CA TYR A 389 14.82 -17.51 14.39
C TYR A 389 15.16 -18.20 15.72
N SER A 390 16.26 -17.79 16.38
CA SER A 390 16.69 -18.34 17.68
C SER A 390 16.84 -19.87 17.67
N LEU A 391 17.32 -20.45 16.57
CA LEU A 391 17.58 -21.89 16.49
C LEU A 391 18.82 -22.26 17.32
N GLU A 392 18.63 -23.12 18.31
CA GLU A 392 19.68 -23.61 19.21
C GLU A 392 20.44 -24.81 18.60
N ILE A 393 21.03 -24.64 17.42
CA ILE A 393 21.81 -25.68 16.74
C ILE A 393 23.30 -25.27 16.74
N PRO A 394 24.23 -26.18 17.11
CA PRO A 394 25.66 -25.92 16.99
C PRO A 394 26.04 -25.52 15.56
N LYS A 395 26.84 -24.47 15.40
CA LYS A 395 27.18 -23.88 14.09
C LYS A 395 27.76 -24.89 13.10
N GLU A 396 28.57 -25.83 13.59
CA GLU A 396 29.16 -26.89 12.77
C GLU A 396 28.10 -27.85 12.20
N GLU A 397 27.14 -28.26 13.04
CA GLU A 397 26.02 -29.11 12.65
C GLU A 397 25.10 -28.38 11.67
N LEU A 398 24.78 -27.11 11.96
CA LEU A 398 23.97 -26.26 11.08
C LEU A 398 24.57 -26.17 9.67
N PHE A 399 25.88 -25.92 9.57
CA PHE A 399 26.57 -25.80 8.29
C PHE A 399 26.66 -27.13 7.56
N LEU A 400 26.83 -28.24 8.29
CA LEU A 400 26.85 -29.57 7.70
C LEU A 400 25.49 -29.94 7.09
N GLU A 401 24.40 -29.67 7.79
CA GLU A 401 23.05 -29.91 7.28
C GLU A 401 22.69 -28.94 6.14
N ALA A 402 23.12 -27.67 6.21
CA ALA A 402 22.93 -26.72 5.12
C ALA A 402 23.63 -27.15 3.83
N ASN A 403 24.84 -27.72 3.93
CA ASN A 403 25.56 -28.29 2.78
C ASN A 403 24.81 -29.48 2.16
N LYS A 404 24.15 -30.32 2.96
CA LYS A 404 23.33 -31.43 2.42
C LYS A 404 22.07 -30.89 1.74
N TRP A 405 21.47 -29.86 2.32
CA TRP A 405 20.27 -29.24 1.80
C TRP A 405 20.48 -28.58 0.44
N GLU A 406 21.53 -27.78 0.28
CA GLU A 406 21.78 -27.03 -0.96
C GLU A 406 22.00 -27.94 -2.18
N LEU A 407 22.68 -29.08 -2.00
CA LEU A 407 22.91 -30.09 -3.04
C LEU A 407 21.61 -30.72 -3.56
N SER A 408 20.57 -30.78 -2.74
CA SER A 408 19.29 -31.41 -3.06
C SER A 408 18.18 -30.42 -3.47
N HIS A 409 18.34 -29.12 -3.20
CA HIS A 409 17.26 -28.12 -3.30
C HIS A 409 17.62 -26.91 -4.18
N GLY A 410 18.49 -27.09 -5.18
CA GLY A 410 18.70 -26.08 -6.23
C GLY A 410 19.83 -25.09 -5.96
N GLY A 411 20.82 -25.45 -5.14
CA GLY A 411 22.09 -24.76 -4.99
C GLY A 411 22.07 -23.54 -4.07
N LEU A 412 23.17 -22.78 -4.11
CA LEU A 412 23.44 -21.66 -3.21
C LEU A 412 22.58 -20.44 -3.57
N SER A 413 21.53 -20.20 -2.78
CA SER A 413 20.71 -18.98 -2.90
C SER A 413 20.11 -18.58 -1.55
N GLY A 414 19.73 -17.31 -1.41
CA GLY A 414 19.02 -16.84 -0.22
C GLY A 414 17.67 -17.54 -0.03
N ARG A 415 16.98 -17.86 -1.14
CA ARG A 415 15.76 -18.67 -1.11
C ARG A 415 16.02 -20.08 -0.54
N THR A 416 17.07 -20.75 -1.02
CA THR A 416 17.44 -22.10 -0.55
C THR A 416 17.80 -22.08 0.94
N ALA A 417 18.49 -21.03 1.39
CA ALA A 417 18.81 -20.83 2.81
C ALA A 417 17.55 -20.63 3.67
N GLN A 418 16.59 -19.79 3.23
CA GLN A 418 15.34 -19.62 3.95
C GLN A 418 14.54 -20.92 4.04
N GLN A 419 14.41 -21.65 2.93
CA GLN A 419 13.72 -22.95 2.90
C GLN A 419 14.38 -23.98 3.82
N PHE A 420 15.71 -23.97 3.93
CA PHE A 420 16.44 -24.80 4.88
C PHE A 420 16.07 -24.46 6.33
N ILE A 421 16.02 -23.17 6.67
CA ILE A 421 15.64 -22.72 8.02
C ILE A 421 14.18 -23.06 8.32
N ASP A 422 13.27 -22.87 7.37
CA ASP A 422 11.87 -23.25 7.50
C ASP A 422 11.72 -24.77 7.72
N TYR A 423 12.53 -25.59 7.04
CA TYR A 423 12.58 -27.04 7.27
C TYR A 423 13.05 -27.39 8.68
N LEU A 424 14.07 -26.72 9.20
CA LEU A 424 14.52 -26.93 10.57
C LEU A 424 13.43 -26.52 11.58
N LEU A 425 12.79 -25.37 11.38
CA LEU A 425 11.69 -24.90 12.22
C LEU A 425 10.45 -25.82 12.21
N GLY A 426 10.29 -26.66 11.18
CA GLY A 426 9.24 -27.67 11.15
C GLY A 426 9.64 -28.99 11.83
N LYS A 427 10.91 -29.18 12.14
CA LYS A 427 11.47 -30.41 12.74
C LYS A 427 11.70 -30.26 14.25
N TYR A 428 12.04 -29.06 14.71
CA TYR A 428 12.09 -28.66 16.11
C TYR A 428 10.78 -28.02 16.53
#